data_AF-A0A1V0UWC1-F1
#
_entry.id   AF-A0A1V0UWC1-F1
#
_cell.length_a   1.000
_cell.length_b   1.000
_cell.length_c   1.000
_cell.angle_alpha   90.00
_cell.angle_beta   90.00
_cell.angle_gamma   90.00
#
_symmetry.space_group_name_H-M   'P 1'
#
loop_
_entity.id
_entity.type
_entity.pdbx_description
1 polymer ?
#
loop_
_entity_poly.entity_id
_entity_poly.type
_entity_poly.pdbx_seq_one_letter_code
_entity_poly.pdbx_strand_id
1 'polypeptide(L)'
;MQKDMIVIDNFYANPDQVRNFAINVTDWVDNGLKYEIRKCYFTETITSKLEELVGSKLNADPRVMGYGPFTYFPDRGVEKYTHYDDNEWVGIVYLIPNEMCKKVGLSFGRHKESGLMGPPDEEWLENNGYSSFENWVINVYNQDKPCIDKWESLCICQLSITV
;
A
#
# COMPACT_ATOMS: atom_id res chain seq x y z
N MET A 1 0.73 21.00 -9.33
CA MET A 1 0.92 19.62 -9.80
C MET A 1 0.23 18.71 -8.82
N GLN A 2 -0.72 17.91 -9.29
CA GLN A 2 -1.19 16.76 -8.55
C GLN A 2 -0.03 15.76 -8.46
N LYS A 3 0.24 15.23 -7.27
CA LYS A 3 1.30 14.24 -7.07
C LYS A 3 0.64 12.86 -7.15
N ASP A 4 1.17 11.97 -7.97
CA ASP A 4 0.66 10.58 -8.07
C ASP A 4 1.41 9.64 -7.13
N MET A 5 2.63 10.02 -6.70
CA MET A 5 3.45 9.27 -5.76
C MET A 5 4.40 10.22 -5.02
N ILE A 6 4.62 9.96 -3.73
CA ILE A 6 5.55 10.72 -2.88
C ILE A 6 6.48 9.72 -2.20
N VAL A 7 7.78 9.86 -2.45
CA VAL A 7 8.83 9.09 -1.77
C VAL A 7 9.62 10.04 -0.90
N ILE A 8 9.76 9.70 0.38
CA ILE A 8 10.51 10.49 1.35
C ILE A 8 11.37 9.60 2.24
N ASP A 9 12.56 10.09 2.55
CA ASP A 9 13.44 9.50 3.54
C ASP A 9 13.20 10.13 4.91
N ASN A 10 13.57 9.40 5.97
CA ASN A 10 13.58 9.90 7.35
C ASN A 10 12.23 10.43 7.86
N PHE A 11 11.12 9.74 7.53
CA PHE A 11 9.79 10.13 8.00
C PHE A 11 9.70 10.23 9.54
N TYR A 12 10.30 9.27 10.24
CA TYR A 12 10.46 9.32 11.69
C TYR A 12 11.83 9.90 12.06
N ALA A 13 11.86 10.76 13.08
CA ALA A 13 13.11 11.30 13.61
C ALA A 13 14.02 10.21 14.21
N ASN A 14 13.44 9.13 14.74
CA ASN A 14 14.17 7.95 15.23
C ASN A 14 13.47 6.66 14.77
N PRO A 15 13.74 6.18 13.55
CA PRO A 15 13.08 4.99 13.00
C PRO A 15 13.41 3.72 13.77
N ASP A 16 14.61 3.61 14.36
CA ASP A 16 15.00 2.46 15.18
C ASP A 16 14.16 2.34 16.46
N GLN A 17 13.84 3.47 17.11
CA GLN A 17 12.95 3.47 18.26
C GLN A 17 11.53 3.02 17.89
N VAL A 18 11.01 3.48 16.75
CA VAL A 18 9.67 3.06 16.27
C VAL A 18 9.68 1.57 15.92
N ARG A 19 10.74 1.08 15.25
CA ARG A 19 10.90 -0.34 14.96
C ARG A 19 10.96 -1.17 16.24
N ASN A 20 11.76 -0.77 17.22
CA ASN A 20 11.85 -1.48 18.50
C ASN A 20 10.51 -1.48 19.24
N PHE A 21 9.76 -0.38 19.20
CA PHE A 21 8.40 -0.35 19.73
C PHE A 21 7.49 -1.33 19.00
N ALA A 22 7.48 -1.32 17.66
CA ALA A 22 6.66 -2.19 16.83
C ALA A 22 6.93 -3.67 17.13
N ILE A 23 8.18 -4.11 17.25
CA ILE A 23 8.50 -5.54 17.49
C ILE A 23 8.02 -6.02 18.87
N ASN A 24 7.92 -5.13 19.86
CA ASN A 24 7.54 -5.47 21.23
C ASN A 24 6.03 -5.40 21.51
N VAL A 25 5.19 -5.07 20.52
CA VAL A 25 3.72 -5.16 20.69
C VAL A 25 3.26 -6.62 20.75
N THR A 26 2.20 -6.91 21.50
CA THR A 26 1.79 -8.28 21.84
C THR A 26 0.60 -8.82 21.04
N ASP A 27 -0.12 -7.96 20.32
CA ASP A 27 -1.43 -8.29 19.75
C ASP A 27 -1.38 -8.59 18.25
N TRP A 28 -0.37 -9.36 17.84
CA TRP A 28 -0.19 -9.78 16.45
C TRP A 28 -1.22 -10.83 16.02
N VAL A 29 -1.86 -10.60 14.89
CA VAL A 29 -2.80 -11.53 14.26
C VAL A 29 -2.12 -12.15 13.04
N ASP A 30 -2.03 -13.48 13.00
CA ASP A 30 -1.52 -14.22 11.84
C ASP A 30 -2.60 -14.27 10.74
N ASN A 31 -2.31 -13.66 9.59
CA ASN A 31 -3.16 -13.68 8.41
C ASN A 31 -2.60 -14.64 7.33
N GLY A 32 -1.76 -15.59 7.71
CA GLY A 32 -1.12 -16.60 6.86
C GLY A 32 0.26 -16.17 6.36
N LEU A 33 0.29 -15.17 5.47
CA LEU A 33 1.52 -14.65 4.87
C LEU A 33 2.18 -13.52 5.67
N LYS A 34 1.41 -12.83 6.51
CA LYS A 34 1.84 -11.67 7.28
C LYS A 34 1.21 -11.69 8.66
N TYR A 35 1.87 -11.01 9.58
CA TYR A 35 1.32 -10.67 10.88
C TYR A 35 0.96 -9.19 10.89
N GLU A 36 -0.21 -8.88 11.41
CA GLU A 36 -0.72 -7.52 11.50
C GLU A 36 -1.28 -7.25 12.88
N ILE A 37 -1.11 -6.04 13.37
CA ILE A 37 -1.84 -5.57 14.54
C ILE A 37 -3.10 -4.81 14.13
N ARG A 38 -4.20 -5.07 14.83
CA ARG A 38 -5.45 -4.31 14.62
C ARG A 38 -5.39 -2.90 15.21
N LYS A 39 -4.49 -2.69 16.18
CA LYS A 39 -4.35 -1.41 16.86
C LYS A 39 -3.61 -0.42 15.98
N CYS A 40 -4.24 0.72 15.76
CA CYS A 40 -3.67 1.86 15.03
C CYS A 40 -2.85 2.74 15.98
N TYR A 41 -1.57 2.96 15.64
CA TYR A 41 -0.69 3.90 16.35
C TYR A 41 -0.52 5.18 15.54
N PHE A 42 -1.39 6.16 15.81
CA PHE A 42 -1.35 7.46 15.14
C PHE A 42 -1.21 8.61 16.15
N THR A 43 -0.75 9.75 15.64
CA THR A 43 -0.70 11.02 16.37
C THR A 43 -1.12 12.15 15.44
N GLU A 44 -1.55 13.28 16.00
CA GLU A 44 -1.86 14.48 15.20
C GLU A 44 -0.64 14.98 14.42
N THR A 45 0.57 14.73 14.92
CA THR A 45 1.82 15.04 14.21
C THR A 45 1.99 14.22 12.94
N ILE A 46 1.65 12.92 12.97
CA ILE A 46 1.68 12.07 11.77
C ILE A 46 0.70 12.61 10.73
N THR A 47 -0.54 12.90 11.13
CA THR A 47 -1.55 13.46 10.22
C THR A 47 -1.09 14.79 9.63
N SER A 48 -0.59 15.70 10.46
CA SER A 48 -0.09 17.01 9.99
C SER A 48 1.06 16.89 9.00
N LYS A 49 1.97 15.91 9.22
CA LYS A 49 3.07 15.66 8.28
C LYS A 49 2.57 15.10 6.96
N LEU A 50 1.58 14.20 6.97
CA LEU A 50 0.96 13.69 5.74
C LEU A 50 0.25 14.81 4.96
N GLU A 51 -0.52 15.66 5.64
CA GLU A 51 -1.15 16.84 5.02
C GLU A 51 -0.13 17.81 4.38
N GLU A 52 1.00 18.05 5.05
CA GLU A 52 2.11 18.85 4.51
C GLU A 52 2.68 18.23 3.22
N LEU A 53 2.89 16.91 3.23
CA LEU A 53 3.46 16.18 2.09
C LEU A 53 2.50 16.17 0.90
N VAL A 54 1.21 15.87 1.14
CA VAL A 54 0.17 15.88 0.11
C VAL A 54 -0.09 17.30 -0.39
N GLY A 55 -0.03 18.30 0.50
CA GLY A 55 -0.32 19.70 0.19
C GLY A 55 -1.81 20.05 0.30
N SER A 56 -2.61 19.20 0.95
CA SER A 56 -4.02 19.41 1.22
C SER A 56 -4.41 18.86 2.60
N LYS A 57 -5.57 19.27 3.11
CA LYS A 57 -6.15 18.67 4.31
C LYS A 57 -6.68 17.28 3.98
N LEU A 58 -6.37 16.31 4.83
CA LEU A 58 -6.86 14.95 4.67
C LEU A 58 -8.23 14.83 5.34
N ASN A 59 -9.23 14.42 4.58
CA ASN A 59 -10.52 14.02 5.15
C ASN A 59 -10.41 12.59 5.69
N ALA A 60 -9.66 12.42 6.78
CA ALA A 60 -9.40 11.11 7.37
C ALA A 60 -9.73 11.09 8.87
N ASP A 61 -10.34 10.00 9.32
CA ASP A 61 -10.40 9.66 10.74
C ASP A 61 -9.39 8.54 11.03
N PRO A 62 -8.22 8.85 11.63
CA PRO A 62 -7.17 7.87 11.91
C PRO A 62 -7.63 6.68 12.77
N ARG A 63 -8.74 6.82 13.50
CA ARG A 63 -9.28 5.77 14.39
C ARG A 63 -9.96 4.64 13.62
N VAL A 64 -10.39 4.89 12.38
CA VAL A 64 -11.17 3.94 11.58
C VAL A 64 -10.56 3.63 10.22
N MET A 65 -9.55 4.41 9.78
CA MET A 65 -8.92 4.28 8.45
C MET A 65 -7.56 3.57 8.45
N GLY A 66 -7.26 2.78 9.49
CA GLY A 66 -6.02 2.00 9.51
C GLY A 66 -4.76 2.84 9.58
N TYR A 67 -4.72 3.89 10.42
CA TYR A 67 -3.53 4.74 10.55
C TYR A 67 -2.50 4.16 11.51
N GLY A 68 -1.32 3.83 10.99
CA GLY A 68 -0.22 3.29 11.78
C GLY A 68 -0.43 1.92 12.44
N PRO A 69 -1.21 0.97 11.88
CA PRO A 69 -1.03 -0.43 12.23
C PRO A 69 0.35 -0.87 11.73
N PHE A 70 0.99 -1.76 12.49
CA PHE A 70 2.21 -2.42 12.07
C PHE A 70 1.87 -3.74 11.38
N THR A 71 2.62 -4.02 10.33
CA THR A 71 2.58 -5.29 9.60
C THR A 71 4.01 -5.77 9.43
N TYR A 72 4.26 -7.06 9.68
CA TYR A 72 5.52 -7.68 9.32
C TYR A 72 5.30 -8.95 8.50
N PHE A 73 6.22 -9.18 7.58
CA PHE A 73 6.24 -10.35 6.72
C PHE A 73 7.34 -11.31 7.21
N PRO A 74 6.99 -12.47 7.79
CA PRO A 74 7.95 -13.52 8.03
C PRO A 74 8.43 -14.12 6.70
N ASP A 75 9.48 -14.93 6.73
CA ASP A 75 9.99 -15.64 5.54
C ASP A 75 9.06 -16.80 5.13
N ARG A 76 7.85 -16.45 4.68
CA ARG A 76 6.78 -17.36 4.21
C ARG A 76 6.43 -17.13 2.74
N GLY A 77 7.19 -16.27 2.06
CA GLY A 77 6.88 -15.78 0.73
C GLY A 77 6.15 -14.44 0.73
N VAL A 78 5.76 -13.99 -0.46
CA VAL A 78 5.08 -12.72 -0.69
C VAL A 78 3.67 -12.95 -1.23
N GLU A 79 2.78 -12.01 -0.96
CA GLU A 79 1.44 -11.99 -1.53
C GLU A 79 1.56 -11.85 -3.07
N LYS A 80 0.95 -12.79 -3.80
CA LYS A 80 1.03 -12.87 -5.28
C LYS A 80 -0.21 -12.32 -5.98
N TYR A 81 -1.13 -11.75 -5.23
CA TYR A 81 -2.37 -11.18 -5.72
C TYR A 81 -2.20 -9.66 -5.85
N THR A 82 -2.74 -9.07 -6.90
CA THR A 82 -2.85 -7.61 -6.97
C THR A 82 -4.03 -7.12 -6.14
N HIS A 83 -3.92 -5.89 -5.62
CA HIS A 83 -5.05 -5.17 -5.09
C HIS A 83 -5.02 -3.69 -5.48
N TYR A 84 -6.16 -3.03 -5.34
CA TYR A 84 -6.28 -1.58 -5.37
C TYR A 84 -6.89 -1.11 -4.04
N ASP A 85 -6.58 0.12 -3.65
CA ASP A 85 -7.15 0.76 -2.47
C ASP A 85 -8.24 1.76 -2.89
N ASP A 86 -9.32 1.84 -2.11
CA ASP A 86 -10.42 2.80 -2.32
C ASP A 86 -10.14 4.18 -1.70
N ASN A 87 -8.90 4.42 -1.23
CA ASN A 87 -8.50 5.65 -0.56
C ASN A 87 -7.81 6.60 -1.53
N GLU A 88 -8.02 7.92 -1.35
CA GLU A 88 -7.32 8.95 -2.14
C GLU A 88 -5.79 8.88 -1.95
N TRP A 89 -5.35 8.58 -0.74
CA TRP A 89 -3.94 8.41 -0.39
C TRP A 89 -3.74 7.18 0.49
N VAL A 90 -2.72 6.40 0.16
CA VAL A 90 -2.21 5.31 1.00
C VAL A 90 -0.71 5.51 1.21
N GLY A 91 -0.25 5.24 2.42
CA GLY A 91 1.14 5.41 2.81
C GLY A 91 1.70 4.17 3.46
N ILE A 92 2.94 3.82 3.10
CA ILE A 92 3.70 2.74 3.73
C ILE A 92 5.01 3.34 4.24
N VAL A 93 5.33 3.10 5.51
CA VAL A 93 6.63 3.44 6.07
C VAL A 93 7.40 2.15 6.32
N TYR A 94 8.53 1.99 5.65
CA TYR A 94 9.38 0.82 5.81
C TYR A 94 10.28 0.97 7.05
N LEU A 95 10.00 0.17 8.07
CA LEU A 95 10.78 0.08 9.31
C LEU A 95 11.68 -1.17 9.31
N ILE A 96 12.43 -1.36 8.22
CA ILE A 96 13.25 -2.56 8.01
C ILE A 96 14.72 -2.29 8.33
N PRO A 97 15.50 -3.30 8.76
CA PRO A 97 16.95 -3.21 8.83
C PRO A 97 17.58 -3.02 7.44
N ASN A 98 18.68 -2.27 7.39
CA ASN A 98 19.40 -1.91 6.17
C ASN A 98 19.78 -3.12 5.31
N GLU A 99 20.21 -4.20 5.93
CA GLU A 99 20.60 -5.44 5.27
C GLU A 99 19.44 -6.11 4.52
N MET A 100 18.20 -5.80 4.88
CA MET A 100 16.99 -6.36 4.25
C MET A 100 16.44 -5.49 3.12
N CYS A 101 16.86 -4.23 2.98
CA CYS A 101 16.32 -3.30 1.98
C CYS A 101 16.36 -3.86 0.55
N LYS A 102 17.45 -4.55 0.18
CA LYS A 102 17.61 -5.12 -1.17
C LYS A 102 16.62 -6.25 -1.50
N LYS A 103 15.96 -6.83 -0.50
CA LYS A 103 15.08 -8.00 -0.64
C LYS A 103 13.59 -7.65 -0.64
N VAL A 104 13.25 -6.38 -0.38
CA VAL A 104 11.86 -5.95 -0.24
C VAL A 104 11.60 -4.70 -1.08
N GLY A 105 10.32 -4.46 -1.36
CA GLY A 105 9.89 -3.30 -2.13
C GLY A 105 8.39 -3.33 -2.35
N LEU A 106 7.93 -2.37 -3.15
CA LEU A 106 6.57 -2.30 -3.66
C LEU A 106 6.62 -2.40 -5.18
N SER A 107 5.73 -3.20 -5.75
CA SER A 107 5.56 -3.31 -7.19
C SER A 107 4.22 -2.73 -7.59
N PHE A 108 4.22 -1.88 -8.61
CA PHE A 108 3.00 -1.40 -9.25
C PHE A 108 2.75 -2.19 -10.52
N GLY A 109 1.50 -2.61 -10.71
CA GLY A 109 1.07 -3.42 -11.85
C GLY A 109 0.12 -2.67 -12.77
N ARG A 110 0.17 -2.99 -14.05
CA ARG A 110 -0.89 -2.68 -15.00
C ARG A 110 -1.53 -3.96 -15.49
N HIS A 111 -2.85 -3.98 -15.54
CA HIS A 111 -3.58 -5.10 -16.12
C HIS A 111 -3.34 -5.12 -17.63
N LYS A 112 -2.82 -6.23 -18.17
CA LYS A 112 -2.38 -6.28 -19.58
C LYS A 112 -3.53 -6.13 -20.56
N GLU A 113 -4.69 -6.69 -20.25
CA GLU A 113 -5.83 -6.71 -21.16
C GLU A 113 -6.59 -5.38 -21.17
N SER A 114 -6.88 -4.82 -19.99
CA SER A 114 -7.61 -3.54 -19.88
C SER A 114 -6.71 -2.30 -19.98
N GLY A 115 -5.40 -2.46 -19.80
CA GLY A 115 -4.45 -1.34 -19.74
C GLY A 115 -4.56 -0.50 -18.46
N LEU A 116 -5.36 -0.91 -17.48
CA LEU A 116 -5.63 -0.14 -16.27
C LEU A 116 -4.54 -0.34 -15.20
N MET A 117 -4.14 0.75 -14.54
CA MET A 117 -3.27 0.73 -13.34
C MET A 117 -4.06 0.82 -12.02
N GLY A 118 -5.36 1.09 -12.11
CA GLY A 118 -6.27 1.24 -10.98
C GLY A 118 -7.70 0.87 -11.40
N PRO A 119 -8.70 1.12 -10.54
CA PRO A 119 -10.09 0.88 -10.89
C PRO A 119 -10.50 1.75 -12.10
N PRO A 120 -11.34 1.24 -13.02
CA PRO A 120 -11.89 2.04 -14.11
C PRO A 120 -12.87 3.10 -13.59
N ASP A 121 -12.97 4.22 -14.31
CA ASP A 121 -14.04 5.19 -14.13
C ASP A 121 -15.30 4.83 -14.96
N GLU A 122 -16.36 5.60 -14.79
CA GLU A 122 -17.64 5.39 -15.48
C GLU A 122 -17.49 5.46 -17.01
N GLU A 123 -16.71 6.41 -17.52
CA GLU A 123 -16.47 6.57 -18.96
C GLU A 123 -15.76 5.34 -19.53
N TRP A 124 -14.73 4.82 -18.84
CA TRP A 124 -14.04 3.61 -19.26
C TRP A 124 -14.99 2.40 -19.26
N LEU A 125 -15.82 2.26 -18.23
CA LEU A 125 -16.78 1.15 -18.14
C LEU A 125 -17.78 1.16 -19.30
N GLU A 126 -18.39 2.31 -19.58
CA GLU A 126 -19.33 2.50 -20.69
C GLU A 126 -18.68 2.17 -22.04
N ASN A 127 -17.49 2.71 -22.29
CA ASN A 127 -16.76 2.49 -23.53
C ASN A 127 -16.30 1.04 -23.73
N ASN A 128 -16.18 0.27 -22.65
CA ASN A 128 -15.76 -1.14 -22.68
C ASN A 128 -16.92 -2.12 -22.43
N GLY A 129 -18.17 -1.65 -22.42
CA GLY A 129 -19.37 -2.49 -22.35
C GLY A 129 -19.67 -3.11 -21.00
N TYR A 130 -19.17 -2.53 -19.91
CA TYR A 130 -19.47 -2.96 -18.54
C TYR A 130 -20.64 -2.14 -17.97
N SER A 131 -21.60 -2.82 -17.32
CA SER A 131 -22.81 -2.17 -16.81
C SER A 131 -22.61 -1.41 -15.49
N SER A 132 -21.56 -1.74 -14.75
CA SER A 132 -21.18 -1.10 -13.48
C SER A 132 -19.76 -1.50 -13.08
N PHE A 133 -19.21 -0.81 -12.07
CA PHE A 133 -17.93 -1.17 -11.47
C PHE A 133 -17.96 -2.59 -10.88
N GLU A 134 -19.03 -2.97 -10.18
CA GLU A 134 -19.18 -4.32 -9.61
C GLU A 134 -19.22 -5.39 -10.70
N ASN A 135 -19.88 -5.08 -11.82
CA ASN A 135 -19.91 -5.97 -12.97
C ASN A 135 -18.49 -6.22 -13.52
N TRP A 136 -17.65 -5.18 -13.64
CA TRP A 136 -16.25 -5.35 -14.01
C TRP A 136 -15.44 -6.10 -12.94
N VAL A 137 -15.64 -5.77 -11.66
CA VAL A 137 -14.93 -6.42 -10.54
C VAL A 137 -15.17 -7.93 -10.50
N ILE A 138 -16.43 -8.36 -10.66
CA ILE A 138 -16.80 -9.78 -10.59
C ILE A 138 -16.27 -10.55 -11.80
N ASN A 139 -16.41 -9.98 -13.00
CA ASN A 139 -16.16 -10.69 -14.25
C ASN A 139 -14.69 -10.62 -14.72
N VAL A 140 -13.96 -9.58 -14.32
CA VAL A 140 -12.57 -9.36 -14.75
C VAL A 140 -11.64 -9.40 -13.56
N TYR A 141 -11.69 -8.38 -12.70
CA TYR A 141 -10.66 -8.16 -11.70
C TYR A 141 -10.53 -9.30 -10.69
N ASN A 142 -11.63 -9.84 -10.15
CA ASN A 142 -11.55 -10.96 -9.21
C ASN A 142 -11.01 -12.26 -9.84
N GLN A 143 -11.17 -12.44 -11.15
CA GLN A 143 -10.63 -13.58 -11.89
C GLN A 143 -9.14 -13.39 -12.17
N ASP A 144 -8.73 -12.17 -12.51
CA ASP A 144 -7.37 -11.85 -12.95
C ASP A 144 -6.43 -11.45 -11.80
N LYS A 145 -6.92 -10.91 -10.67
CA LYS A 145 -6.08 -10.53 -9.51
C LYS A 145 -5.19 -11.66 -8.96
N PRO A 146 -5.57 -12.96 -8.96
CA PRO A 146 -4.66 -14.05 -8.58
C PRO A 146 -3.68 -14.48 -9.68
N CYS A 147 -3.87 -14.02 -10.91
CA CYS A 147 -3.14 -14.49 -12.07
C CYS A 147 -2.02 -13.51 -12.42
N ILE A 148 -0.86 -13.61 -11.77
CA ILE A 148 0.24 -12.64 -11.93
C ILE A 148 0.64 -12.40 -13.40
N ASP A 149 0.53 -13.42 -14.26
CA ASP A 149 0.85 -13.29 -15.70
C ASP A 149 -0.13 -12.40 -16.48
N LYS A 150 -1.29 -12.07 -15.91
CA LYS A 150 -2.25 -11.07 -16.43
C LYS A 150 -1.82 -9.63 -16.13
N TRP A 151 -0.79 -9.46 -15.31
CA TRP A 151 -0.28 -8.16 -14.88
C TRP A 151 1.14 -7.97 -15.40
N GLU A 152 1.47 -6.75 -15.82
CA GLU A 152 2.84 -6.34 -16.08
C GLU A 152 3.33 -5.45 -14.95
N SER A 153 4.56 -5.67 -14.48
CA SER A 153 5.18 -4.80 -13.49
C SER A 153 5.69 -3.53 -14.17
N LEU A 154 5.18 -2.39 -13.74
CA LEU A 154 5.56 -1.08 -14.30
C LEU A 154 6.68 -0.42 -13.51
N CYS A 155 6.65 -0.56 -12.19
CA CYS A 155 7.63 0.03 -11.30
C CYS A 155 7.90 -0.94 -10.15
N ILE A 156 9.17 -1.08 -9.78
CA ILE A 156 9.61 -1.74 -8.56
C ILE A 156 10.33 -0.67 -7.73
N CYS A 157 9.69 -0.21 -6.67
CA CYS A 157 10.34 0.62 -5.66
C CYS A 157 11.20 -0.29 -4.79
N GLN A 158 12.40 -0.62 -5.27
CA GLN A 158 13.38 -1.35 -4.48
C GLN A 158 14.02 -0.40 -3.48
N LEU A 159 14.01 -0.79 -2.21
CA LEU A 159 14.62 0.02 -1.17
C LEU A 159 16.14 -0.08 -1.30
N SER A 160 16.79 1.08 -1.35
CA SER A 160 18.24 1.18 -1.43
C SER A 160 18.75 2.08 -0.33
N ILE A 161 20.00 1.83 0.08
CA ILE A 161 20.69 2.69 1.05
C ILE A 161 21.46 3.71 0.23
N THR A 162 21.13 4.97 0.40
CA THR A 162 21.99 6.07 -0.05
C THR A 162 23.01 6.32 1.06
N VAL A 163 24.28 6.03 0.79
CA VAL A 163 25.41 6.22 1.74
C VAL A 163 26.05 7.57 1.50
#